data_AF-A0A3D4T0M5-F1
#
_entry.id   AF-A0A3D4T0M5-F1
#
_cell.length_a   1.000
_cell.length_b   1.000
_cell.length_c   1.000
_cell.angle_alpha   90.00
_cell.angle_beta   90.00
_cell.angle_gamma   90.00
#
_symmetry.space_group_name_H-M   'P 1'
#
loop_
_entity.id
_entity.type
_entity.pdbx_description
1 polymer ?
#
loop_
_entity_poly.entity_id
_entity_poly.type
_entity_poly.pdbx_seq_one_letter_code
_entity_poly.pdbx_strand_id
1 'polypeptide(L)'
;TRLTDAMAAIGGTHGGLSVAEVATVWAVDRGTVPIVGVTKKKHIDSQVRVAGVHLTGDETSTIEELAAATGVQVRAAWEKPLE
;
A
#
# COMPACT_ATOMS: atom_id res chain seq x y z
N THR A 1 -0.67 5.04 -12.71
CA THR A 1 -0.97 3.71 -13.28
C THR A 1 -2.35 3.32 -12.82
N ARG A 2 -3.03 2.37 -13.48
CA ARG A 2 -4.37 1.93 -13.02
C ARG A 2 -4.40 1.54 -11.54
N LEU A 3 -3.31 0.94 -11.04
CA LEU A 3 -3.11 0.67 -9.62
C LEU A 3 -3.15 1.93 -8.75
N THR A 4 -2.31 2.93 -9.04
CA THR A 4 -2.26 4.15 -8.23
C THR A 4 -3.55 4.96 -8.31
N ASP A 5 -4.26 4.89 -9.43
CA ASP A 5 -5.54 5.57 -9.63
C ASP A 5 -6.63 4.93 -8.77
N ALA A 6 -6.68 3.59 -8.72
CA ALA A 6 -7.57 2.85 -7.83
C ALA A 6 -7.25 3.12 -6.35
N MET A 7 -5.97 3.12 -5.98
CA MET A 7 -5.54 3.46 -4.62
C MET A 7 -5.90 4.90 -4.24
N ALA A 8 -5.85 5.85 -5.18
CA ALA A 8 -6.29 7.22 -4.93
C ALA A 8 -7.81 7.30 -4.69
N ALA A 9 -8.61 6.54 -5.46
CA ALA A 9 -10.05 6.47 -5.26
C ALA A 9 -10.41 5.86 -3.89
N ILE A 10 -9.75 4.76 -3.52
CA ILE A 10 -9.88 4.14 -2.19
C ILE A 10 -9.45 5.13 -1.10
N GLY A 11 -8.34 5.84 -1.29
CA GLY A 11 -7.92 6.87 -0.33
C GLY A 11 -9.00 7.95 -0.12
N GLY A 12 -9.73 8.31 -1.18
CA GLY A 12 -10.87 9.21 -1.13
C GLY A 12 -12.03 8.69 -0.24
N THR A 13 -12.33 7.39 -0.28
CA THR A 13 -13.40 6.79 0.56
C THR A 13 -12.99 6.69 2.03
N HIS A 14 -11.69 6.52 2.31
CA HIS A 14 -11.12 6.43 3.66
C HIS A 14 -10.73 7.80 4.26
N GLY A 15 -11.54 8.83 3.99
CA GLY A 15 -11.33 10.15 4.59
C GLY A 15 -10.15 10.94 3.98
N GLY A 16 -9.78 10.64 2.74
CA GLY A 16 -8.75 11.37 1.98
C GLY A 16 -7.31 10.90 2.26
N LEU A 17 -7.11 9.59 2.40
CA LEU A 17 -5.77 9.01 2.46
C LEU A 17 -5.03 9.22 1.13
N SER A 18 -3.73 9.39 1.22
CA SER A 18 -2.83 9.37 0.07
C SER A 18 -2.60 7.93 -0.42
N VAL A 19 -2.11 7.78 -1.65
CA VAL A 19 -1.74 6.48 -2.21
C VAL A 19 -0.71 5.74 -1.32
N ALA A 20 0.24 6.47 -0.72
CA ALA A 20 1.23 5.87 0.18
C ALA A 20 0.59 5.35 1.47
N GLU A 21 -0.39 6.07 2.00
CA GLU A 21 -1.15 5.67 3.18
C GLU A 21 -1.99 4.41 2.90
N VAL A 22 -2.66 4.36 1.74
CA VAL A 22 -3.39 3.15 1.30
C VAL A 22 -2.45 1.95 1.15
N ALA A 23 -1.24 2.15 0.63
CA ALA A 23 -0.24 1.08 0.56
C ALA A 23 0.18 0.57 1.95
N THR A 24 0.37 1.48 2.91
CA THR A 24 0.67 1.10 4.31
C THR A 24 -0.46 0.28 4.90
N VAL A 25 -1.72 0.72 4.76
CA VAL A 25 -2.89 -0.01 5.29
C VAL A 25 -2.97 -1.40 4.67
N TRP A 26 -2.85 -1.51 3.34
CA TRP A 26 -2.85 -2.79 2.64
C TRP A 26 -1.77 -3.74 3.19
N ALA A 27 -0.54 -3.26 3.39
CA ALA A 27 0.53 -4.08 3.93
C ALA A 27 0.22 -4.60 5.35
N VAL A 28 -0.34 -3.73 6.21
CA VAL A 28 -0.72 -4.09 7.58
C VAL A 28 -1.86 -5.10 7.59
N ASP A 29 -2.90 -4.92 6.77
CA ASP A 29 -4.03 -5.85 6.65
C ASP A 29 -3.62 -7.23 6.14
N ARG A 30 -2.55 -7.30 5.33
CA ARG A 30 -1.92 -8.55 4.91
C ARG A 30 -1.08 -9.23 6.00
N GLY A 31 -1.09 -8.69 7.23
CA GLY A 31 -0.31 -9.20 8.36
C GLY A 31 1.17 -8.84 8.32
N THR A 32 1.56 -7.88 7.47
CA THR A 32 2.95 -7.40 7.40
C THR A 32 3.15 -6.25 8.39
N VAL A 33 4.34 -6.16 9.00
CA VAL A 33 4.74 -5.00 9.79
C VAL A 33 5.75 -4.18 8.96
N PRO A 34 5.31 -3.14 8.23
CA PRO A 34 6.18 -2.39 7.34
C PRO A 34 7.20 -1.54 8.12
N ILE A 35 8.46 -1.57 7.69
CA ILE A 35 9.51 -0.65 8.20
C ILE A 35 9.46 0.62 7.33
N VAL A 36 8.64 1.59 7.74
CA VAL A 36 8.41 2.80 6.94
C VAL A 36 9.55 3.82 7.12
N GLY A 37 10.15 4.23 6.01
CA GLY A 37 11.21 5.25 5.99
C GLY A 37 10.70 6.65 6.34
N VAL A 38 10.81 7.03 7.60
CA VAL A 38 10.44 8.37 8.09
C VAL A 38 11.64 9.31 8.01
N THR A 39 11.62 10.24 7.05
CA THR A 39 12.66 11.28 6.89
C THR A 39 12.17 12.69 7.24
N LYS A 40 10.85 12.88 7.41
CA LYS A 40 10.20 14.15 7.74
C LYS A 40 9.10 13.93 8.75
N LYS A 41 8.83 14.92 9.62
CA LYS A 41 7.79 14.86 10.65
C LYS A 41 6.42 14.47 10.09
N LYS A 42 6.03 15.04 8.93
CA LYS A 42 4.77 14.71 8.25
C LYS A 42 4.58 13.22 7.92
N HIS A 43 5.65 12.43 7.81
CA HIS A 43 5.50 10.98 7.61
C HIS A 43 5.01 10.30 8.88
N ILE A 44 5.38 10.80 10.06
CA ILE A 44 4.87 10.31 11.34
C ILE A 44 3.37 10.57 11.43
N ASP A 45 2.95 11.81 11.15
CA ASP A 45 1.52 12.19 11.18
C ASP A 45 0.70 11.31 10.23
N SER A 46 1.27 11.01 9.06
CA SER A 46 0.68 10.08 8.08
C SER A 46 0.53 8.65 8.63
N GLN A 47 1.55 8.11 9.33
CA GLN A 47 1.45 6.78 9.94
C GLN A 47 0.46 6.73 11.10
N VAL A 48 0.37 7.81 11.89
CA VAL A 48 -0.65 7.93 12.94
C VAL A 48 -2.06 7.95 12.35
N ARG A 49 -2.26 8.66 11.24
CA ARG A 49 -3.56 8.78 10.58
C ARG A 49 -4.10 7.44 10.08
N VAL A 50 -3.24 6.57 9.58
CA VAL A 50 -3.63 5.25 9.06
C VAL A 50 -3.70 4.16 10.13
N ALA A 51 -3.30 4.47 11.37
CA ALA A 51 -3.32 3.50 12.46
C ALA A 51 -4.78 3.06 12.74
N GLY A 52 -5.05 1.76 12.57
CA GLY A 52 -6.38 1.18 12.80
C GLY A 52 -7.38 1.40 11.65
N VAL A 53 -6.94 1.93 10.50
CA VAL A 53 -7.72 1.86 9.26
C VAL A 53 -7.58 0.46 8.68
N HIS A 54 -8.66 -0.05 8.09
CA HIS A 54 -8.71 -1.35 7.41
C HIS A 54 -9.38 -1.21 6.05
N LEU A 55 -8.80 -1.87 5.05
CA LEU A 55 -9.42 -2.04 3.74
C LEU A 55 -10.45 -3.16 3.79
N THR A 56 -11.47 -3.02 2.95
CA THR A 56 -12.41 -4.10 2.67
C THR A 56 -11.76 -5.20 1.82
N GLY A 57 -12.39 -6.38 1.78
CA GLY A 57 -11.93 -7.49 0.93
C GLY A 57 -11.93 -7.14 -0.55
N ASP A 58 -12.92 -6.36 -1.00
CA ASP A 58 -13.04 -5.93 -2.39
C ASP A 58 -11.96 -4.91 -2.77
N GLU A 59 -11.66 -3.96 -1.87
CA GLU A 59 -10.57 -3.00 -2.04
C GLU A 59 -9.21 -3.70 -2.11
N THR A 60 -8.98 -4.67 -1.23
CA THR A 60 -7.75 -5.48 -1.21
C THR A 60 -7.59 -6.26 -2.51
N SER A 61 -8.65 -6.95 -2.95
CA SER A 61 -8.63 -7.73 -4.19
C SER A 61 -8.38 -6.84 -5.41
N THR A 62 -9.00 -5.67 -5.46
CA THR A 62 -8.79 -4.68 -6.53
C THR A 62 -7.33 -4.23 -6.61
N ILE A 63 -6.71 -3.93 -5.45
CA ILE A 63 -5.29 -3.53 -5.39
C ILE A 63 -4.39 -4.68 -5.90
N GLU A 64 -4.65 -5.91 -5.46
CA GLU A 64 -3.82 -7.07 -5.82
C GLU A 64 -3.93 -7.44 -7.30
N GLU A 65 -5.13 -7.44 -7.88
CA GLU A 65 -5.34 -7.68 -9.31
C GLU A 65 -4.64 -6.63 -10.17
N LEU A 66 -4.79 -5.35 -9.81
CA LEU A 66 -4.14 -4.26 -10.52
C LEU A 66 -2.62 -4.27 -10.35
N ALA A 67 -2.12 -4.67 -9.19
CA ALA A 67 -0.70 -4.85 -8.93
C ALA A 67 -0.12 -5.98 -9.80
N ALA A 68 -0.77 -7.14 -9.84
CA ALA A 68 -0.37 -8.25 -10.70
C ALA A 68 -0.35 -7.83 -12.19
N ALA A 69 -1.36 -7.08 -12.64
CA ALA A 69 -1.45 -6.58 -14.01
C ALA A 69 -0.33 -5.59 -14.40
N THR A 70 0.39 -5.02 -13.43
CA THR A 70 1.55 -4.15 -13.73
C THR A 70 2.76 -4.93 -14.26
N GLY A 71 2.86 -6.23 -13.95
CA GLY A 71 4.05 -7.04 -14.24
C GLY A 71 5.32 -6.59 -13.51
N VAL A 72 5.21 -5.65 -12.56
CA VAL A 72 6.36 -5.15 -11.79
C VAL A 72 6.78 -6.22 -10.78
N GLN A 73 8.02 -6.68 -10.94
CA GLN A 73 8.68 -7.58 -10.01
C GLN A 73 9.93 -6.87 -9.48
N VAL A 74 9.93 -6.51 -8.20
CA VAL A 74 11.09 -5.90 -7.55
C VAL A 74 11.87 -7.00 -6.86
N ARG A 75 13.10 -7.22 -7.31
CA ARG A 75 14.04 -8.16 -6.69
C ARG A 75 15.35 -7.46 -6.42
N ALA A 76 15.92 -7.66 -5.24
CA ALA A 76 17.28 -7.23 -5.00
C ALA A 76 18.26 -8.07 -5.83
N ALA A 77 19.40 -7.47 -6.21
CA ALA A 77 20.41 -8.13 -7.05
C ALA A 77 20.96 -9.44 -6.44
N TRP A 78 20.82 -9.60 -5.13
CA TRP A 78 21.27 -10.78 -4.38
C TRP A 78 20.19 -11.87 -4.22
N GLU A 79 18.94 -11.62 -4.64
CA GLU A 79 17.86 -12.61 -4.54
C GLU A 79 17.98 -13.66 -5.64
N LYS A 80 17.89 -14.94 -5.26
CA LYS A 80 17.82 -16.05 -6.22
C LYS A 80 16.49 -16.01 -6.99
N PRO A 81 16.45 -16.53 -8.24
CA PRO A 81 15.18 -16.74 -8.92
C PRO A 81 14.23 -17.54 -8.04
N LEU A 82 12.99 -17.08 -7.94
CA LEU A 82 11.92 -17.89 -7.38
C LEU A 82 11.71 -19.04 -8.38
N GLU A 83 11.95 -20.27 -7.93
CA GLU A 83 11.62 -21.50 -8.67
C GLU A 83 10.11 -21.73 -8.73
#